data_AF-A0A2G8RFX2-F1
#
_entry.id   AF-A0A2G8RFX2-F1
#
_cell.length_a   1.000
_cell.length_b   1.000
_cell.length_c   1.000
_cell.angle_alpha   90.00
_cell.angle_beta   90.00
_cell.angle_gamma   90.00
#
_symmetry.space_group_name_H-M   'P 1'
#
loop_
_entity.id
_entity.type
_entity.pdbx_description
1 polymer ?
#
loop_
_entity_poly.entity_id
_entity_poly.type
_entity_poly.pdbx_seq_one_letter_code
_entity_poly.pdbx_strand_id
1 'polypeptide(L)'
;MTEGITLSEFAGRFTSQGGFRGEFNAMAGPKAPIAGQIAPRDGGSAVLITAPNAGTVLAGTGLLKTVKGGAMSLSLMPVPGATGTYDGKLDIREVRLQNAPVIGSLLDAISIVGLLDQLNGVGIYFSNVDADFRLTPQQLVLRSSSAVGPSMGISLDGYFNLASQVLDMQGVVSPIYILNGIGSLFSRRGEGLIGFNFTVEGQTSAPRVAVNPLSVFTPGMFRDIFRRAPPDPGQPSQ
;
A
#
# COMPACT_ATOMS: atom_id res chain seq x y z
N MET A 1 -9.44 -11.05 18.83
CA MET A 1 -8.78 -12.07 17.98
C MET A 1 -8.53 -11.38 16.65
N THR A 2 -7.29 -11.07 16.30
CA THR A 2 -7.00 -10.67 14.91
C THR A 2 -7.20 -11.93 14.07
N GLU A 3 -8.26 -11.96 13.27
CA GLU A 3 -8.39 -12.98 12.22
C GLU A 3 -7.19 -12.77 11.29
N GLY A 4 -6.14 -13.56 11.52
CA GLY A 4 -4.96 -13.54 10.68
C GLY A 4 -5.36 -13.96 9.26
N ILE A 5 -4.61 -13.47 8.28
CA ILE A 5 -4.74 -13.95 6.90
C ILE A 5 -4.53 -15.47 6.93
N THR A 6 -5.59 -16.20 6.65
CA THR A 6 -5.56 -17.67 6.65
C THR A 6 -5.22 -18.14 5.26
N LEU A 7 -4.19 -18.99 5.17
CA LEU A 7 -3.83 -19.69 3.95
C LEU A 7 -4.45 -21.09 3.98
N SER A 8 -5.17 -21.46 2.92
CA SER A 8 -5.70 -22.82 2.72
C SER A 8 -4.88 -23.56 1.67
N GLU A 9 -5.08 -24.89 1.56
CA GLU A 9 -4.41 -25.73 0.56
C GLU A 9 -2.87 -25.59 0.57
N PHE A 10 -2.29 -25.36 1.75
CA PHE A 10 -0.87 -25.15 1.89
C PHE A 10 -0.11 -26.44 1.61
N ALA A 11 0.70 -26.42 0.55
CA ALA A 11 1.55 -27.53 0.15
C ALA A 11 2.94 -26.99 -0.18
N GLY A 12 3.97 -27.54 0.46
CA GLY A 12 5.34 -27.09 0.24
C GLY A 12 6.37 -28.16 0.53
N ARG A 13 7.60 -27.90 0.08
CA ARG A 13 8.76 -28.74 0.34
C ARG A 13 9.74 -27.93 1.18
N PHE A 14 10.04 -28.44 2.38
CA PHE A 14 10.88 -27.75 3.34
C PHE A 14 12.05 -28.62 3.78
N THR A 15 13.17 -27.97 4.06
CA THR A 15 14.32 -28.58 4.71
C THR A 15 14.75 -27.72 5.91
N SER A 16 15.25 -28.39 6.94
CA SER A 16 15.82 -27.77 8.13
C SER A 16 17.35 -27.78 8.14
N GLN A 17 18.00 -28.46 7.19
CA GLN A 17 19.46 -28.44 7.07
C GLN A 17 19.95 -27.04 6.65
N GLY A 18 20.70 -26.39 7.54
CA GLY A 18 21.16 -25.01 7.36
C GLY A 18 20.10 -23.95 7.64
N GLY A 19 19.02 -24.29 8.35
CA GLY A 19 17.90 -23.40 8.69
C GLY A 19 16.65 -23.64 7.83
N PHE A 20 15.48 -23.29 8.36
CA PHE A 20 14.19 -23.55 7.73
C PHE A 20 14.04 -22.83 6.40
N ARG A 21 14.00 -23.59 5.31
CA ARG A 21 13.84 -23.07 3.95
C ARG A 21 12.97 -23.98 3.12
N GLY A 22 12.36 -23.41 2.09
CA GLY A 22 11.54 -24.18 1.17
C GLY A 22 10.66 -23.32 0.29
N GLU A 23 9.94 -23.98 -0.58
CA GLU A 23 8.93 -23.37 -1.44
C GLU A 23 7.56 -23.95 -1.11
N PHE A 24 6.52 -23.14 -1.27
CA PHE A 24 5.15 -23.55 -1.05
C PHE A 24 4.19 -22.92 -2.06
N ASN A 25 3.07 -23.60 -2.26
CA ASN A 25 1.87 -23.05 -2.86
C ASN A 25 0.77 -23.03 -1.80
N ALA A 26 -0.11 -22.05 -1.89
CA ALA A 26 -1.26 -21.95 -1.01
C ALA A 26 -2.38 -21.11 -1.68
N MET A 27 -3.51 -21.02 -0.99
CA MET A 27 -4.66 -20.22 -1.39
C MET A 27 -4.91 -19.13 -0.33
N ALA A 28 -4.79 -17.86 -0.71
CA ALA A 28 -5.09 -16.70 0.14
C ALA A 28 -6.59 -16.34 0.05
N GLY A 29 -7.45 -17.33 0.34
CA GLY A 29 -8.88 -17.31 0.09
C GLY A 29 -9.27 -18.16 -1.14
N PRO A 30 -10.59 -18.32 -1.42
CA PRO A 30 -11.09 -19.39 -2.29
C PRO A 30 -10.62 -19.36 -3.75
N LYS A 31 -10.14 -18.22 -4.25
CA LYS A 31 -9.78 -17.98 -5.66
C LYS A 31 -8.47 -17.23 -5.82
N ALA A 32 -7.57 -17.38 -4.85
CA ALA A 32 -6.36 -16.57 -4.75
C ALA A 32 -5.12 -17.45 -4.60
N PRO A 33 -4.69 -18.15 -5.67
CA PRO A 33 -3.47 -18.94 -5.63
C PRO A 33 -2.27 -18.03 -5.42
N ILE A 34 -1.41 -18.43 -4.48
CA ILE A 34 -0.13 -17.80 -4.19
C ILE A 34 0.98 -18.84 -4.24
N ALA A 35 2.15 -18.41 -4.67
CA ALA A 35 3.39 -19.15 -4.52
C ALA A 35 4.28 -18.41 -3.52
N GLY A 36 5.06 -19.13 -2.73
CA GLY A 36 5.97 -18.50 -1.80
C GLY A 36 7.25 -19.29 -1.56
N GLN A 37 8.25 -18.57 -1.07
CA GLN A 37 9.54 -19.09 -0.70
C GLN A 37 9.88 -18.60 0.70
N ILE A 38 10.52 -19.47 1.48
CA ILE A 38 10.99 -19.17 2.83
C ILE A 38 12.48 -19.49 2.87
N ALA A 39 13.27 -18.62 3.49
CA ALA A 39 14.69 -18.84 3.73
C ALA A 39 15.11 -18.27 5.09
N PRO A 40 16.08 -18.89 5.80
CA PRO A 40 16.58 -18.36 7.06
C PRO A 40 17.36 -17.06 6.79
N ARG A 41 17.10 -16.02 7.58
CA ARG A 41 17.77 -14.72 7.49
C ARG A 41 17.78 -14.04 8.85
N ASP A 42 18.95 -13.57 9.30
CA ASP A 42 19.08 -12.72 10.49
C ASP A 42 18.38 -13.25 11.77
N GLY A 43 18.39 -14.58 11.96
CA GLY A 43 17.75 -15.25 13.09
C GLY A 43 16.23 -15.45 12.95
N GLY A 44 15.62 -15.01 11.85
CA GLY A 44 14.23 -15.27 11.48
C GLY A 44 14.10 -15.92 10.10
N SER A 45 12.90 -15.85 9.53
CA SER A 45 12.57 -16.40 8.21
C SER A 45 12.24 -15.27 7.25
N ALA A 46 13.07 -15.05 6.23
CA ALA A 46 12.68 -14.22 5.09
C ALA A 46 11.61 -14.94 4.27
N VAL A 47 10.62 -14.19 3.80
CA VAL A 47 9.51 -14.72 3.00
C VAL A 47 9.39 -13.92 1.71
N LEU A 48 9.21 -14.62 0.59
CA LEU A 48 8.81 -14.05 -0.68
C LEU A 48 7.48 -14.69 -1.07
N ILE A 49 6.49 -13.89 -1.46
CA ILE A 49 5.20 -14.35 -1.95
C ILE A 49 4.94 -13.70 -3.30
N THR A 50 4.47 -14.47 -4.28
CA THR A 50 4.03 -13.97 -5.57
C THR A 50 2.63 -14.47 -5.88
N ALA A 51 1.88 -13.68 -6.64
CA ALA A 51 0.58 -14.10 -7.14
C ALA A 51 0.30 -13.45 -8.51
N PRO A 52 -0.34 -14.18 -9.44
CA PRO A 52 -0.70 -13.64 -10.75
C PRO A 52 -1.90 -12.67 -10.70
N ASN A 53 -2.62 -12.61 -9.58
CA ASN A 53 -3.78 -11.75 -9.40
C ASN A 53 -3.82 -11.17 -7.97
N ALA A 54 -3.31 -9.95 -7.83
CA ALA A 54 -3.26 -9.22 -6.58
C ALA A 54 -4.67 -8.86 -6.08
N GLY A 55 -5.57 -8.48 -6.99
CA GLY A 55 -6.96 -8.17 -6.65
C GLY A 55 -7.70 -9.34 -6.00
N THR A 56 -7.49 -10.58 -6.46
CA THR A 56 -8.11 -11.75 -5.83
C THR A 56 -7.47 -12.09 -4.49
N VAL A 57 -6.15 -11.93 -4.34
CA VAL A 57 -5.46 -12.08 -3.05
C VAL A 57 -5.96 -11.04 -2.04
N LEU A 58 -5.95 -9.75 -2.39
CA LEU A 58 -6.41 -8.68 -1.50
C LEU A 58 -7.89 -8.84 -1.11
N ALA A 59 -8.74 -9.31 -2.02
CA ALA A 59 -10.13 -9.59 -1.72
C ALA A 59 -10.29 -10.85 -0.83
N GLY A 60 -9.52 -11.90 -1.09
CA GLY A 60 -9.56 -13.17 -0.34
C GLY A 60 -9.03 -13.05 1.08
N THR A 61 -8.11 -12.12 1.32
CA THR A 61 -7.63 -11.75 2.67
C THR A 61 -8.55 -10.80 3.42
N GLY A 62 -9.59 -10.27 2.76
CA GLY A 62 -10.49 -9.27 3.34
C GLY A 62 -9.92 -7.86 3.44
N LEU A 63 -8.65 -7.64 3.01
CA LEU A 63 -7.98 -6.35 3.12
C LEU A 63 -8.58 -5.29 2.21
N LEU A 64 -8.75 -5.61 0.91
CA LEU A 64 -9.27 -4.66 -0.09
C LEU A 64 -10.09 -5.39 -1.16
N LYS A 65 -11.32 -4.94 -1.39
CA LYS A 65 -12.23 -5.48 -2.44
C LYS A 65 -12.25 -4.65 -3.73
N THR A 66 -11.61 -3.48 -3.69
CA THR A 66 -11.66 -2.43 -4.70
C THR A 66 -10.57 -2.56 -5.77
N VAL A 67 -9.60 -3.46 -5.56
CA VAL A 67 -8.51 -3.73 -6.51
C VAL A 67 -8.89 -4.91 -7.39
N LYS A 68 -8.66 -4.78 -8.71
CA LYS A 68 -8.90 -5.82 -9.72
C LYS A 68 -7.62 -6.10 -10.51
N GLY A 69 -7.36 -7.39 -10.72
CA GLY A 69 -6.25 -7.88 -11.54
C GLY A 69 -4.88 -7.60 -10.93
N GLY A 70 -3.89 -7.51 -11.81
CA GLY A 70 -2.49 -7.21 -11.53
C GLY A 70 -1.68 -8.36 -10.94
N ALA A 71 -0.38 -8.41 -11.22
CA ALA A 71 0.52 -9.38 -10.63
C ALA A 71 1.19 -8.76 -9.39
N MET A 72 1.36 -9.52 -8.30
CA MET A 72 2.01 -9.04 -7.08
C MET A 72 3.25 -9.82 -6.70
N SER A 73 4.16 -9.13 -6.01
CA SER A 73 5.27 -9.68 -5.25
C SER A 73 5.34 -9.01 -3.89
N LEU A 74 5.46 -9.80 -2.83
CA LEU A 74 5.61 -9.35 -1.45
C LEU A 74 6.87 -9.99 -0.86
N SER A 75 7.81 -9.17 -0.43
CA SER A 75 8.99 -9.61 0.33
C SER A 75 8.88 -9.17 1.78
N LEU A 76 9.16 -10.06 2.71
CA LEU A 76 9.23 -9.80 4.15
C LEU A 76 10.60 -10.25 4.66
N MET A 77 11.35 -9.32 5.24
CA MET A 77 12.66 -9.56 5.82
C MET A 77 12.56 -9.42 7.34
N PRO A 78 12.94 -10.44 8.13
CA PRO A 78 12.88 -10.35 9.59
C PRO A 78 13.82 -9.25 10.09
N VAL A 79 13.38 -8.50 11.11
CA VAL A 79 14.22 -7.48 11.74
C VAL A 79 15.06 -8.12 12.85
N PRO A 80 16.41 -8.04 12.79
CA PRO A 80 17.27 -8.64 13.80
C PRO A 80 16.95 -8.12 15.20
N GLY A 81 16.83 -9.02 16.18
CA GLY A 81 16.54 -8.68 17.57
C GLY A 81 15.09 -8.24 17.86
N ALA A 82 14.19 -8.25 16.87
CA ALA A 82 12.79 -7.88 17.04
C ALA A 82 11.86 -9.01 16.56
N THR A 83 11.53 -9.94 17.46
CA THR A 83 10.67 -11.09 17.16
C THR A 83 9.30 -10.65 16.61
N GLY A 84 8.86 -11.30 15.53
CA GLY A 84 7.58 -10.99 14.90
C GLY A 84 7.56 -9.65 14.12
N THR A 85 8.71 -9.00 13.95
CA THR A 85 8.84 -7.75 13.20
C THR A 85 9.52 -8.01 11.86
N TYR A 86 8.96 -7.42 10.80
CA TYR A 86 9.44 -7.58 9.43
C TYR A 86 9.50 -6.24 8.71
N ASP A 87 10.57 -6.01 7.97
CA ASP A 87 10.59 -4.98 6.93
C ASP A 87 10.05 -5.60 5.63
N GLY A 88 9.01 -4.98 5.09
CA GLY A 88 8.22 -5.48 3.99
C GLY A 88 8.31 -4.58 2.76
N LYS A 89 8.33 -5.21 1.58
CA LYS A 89 8.21 -4.55 0.28
C LYS A 89 7.13 -5.22 -0.54
N LEU A 90 6.16 -4.43 -0.98
CA LEU A 90 5.08 -4.86 -1.86
C LEU A 90 5.24 -4.17 -3.22
N ASP A 91 5.15 -4.95 -4.29
CA ASP A 91 5.10 -4.49 -5.68
C ASP A 91 3.88 -5.13 -6.33
N ILE A 92 3.05 -4.33 -6.98
CA ILE A 92 1.91 -4.78 -7.77
C ILE A 92 1.90 -4.06 -9.11
N ARG A 93 1.82 -4.83 -10.19
CA ARG A 93 1.80 -4.30 -11.56
C ARG A 93 0.42 -4.42 -12.19
N GLU A 94 0.06 -3.45 -13.01
CA GLU A 94 -1.11 -3.48 -13.90
C GLU A 94 -2.45 -3.74 -13.19
N VAL A 95 -2.76 -2.94 -12.18
CA VAL A 95 -4.01 -3.05 -11.42
C VAL A 95 -5.06 -2.03 -11.86
N ARG A 96 -6.31 -2.34 -11.55
CA ARG A 96 -7.42 -1.37 -11.61
C ARG A 96 -8.04 -1.17 -10.24
N LEU A 97 -8.16 0.08 -9.84
CA LEU A 97 -8.95 0.48 -8.68
C LEU A 97 -10.36 0.84 -9.11
N GLN A 98 -11.36 0.21 -8.49
CA GLN A 98 -12.78 0.38 -8.80
C GLN A 98 -13.58 0.50 -7.49
N ASN A 99 -14.65 1.31 -7.52
CA ASN A 99 -15.62 1.40 -6.43
C ASN A 99 -14.97 1.61 -5.06
N ALA A 100 -14.01 2.54 -4.96
CA ALA A 100 -13.27 2.80 -3.73
C ALA A 100 -13.80 4.08 -3.06
N PRO A 101 -14.68 4.01 -2.03
CA PRO A 101 -15.37 5.17 -1.49
C PRO A 101 -14.41 6.25 -0.97
N VAL A 102 -13.34 5.85 -0.27
CA VAL A 102 -12.31 6.76 0.24
C VAL A 102 -11.66 7.58 -0.88
N ILE A 103 -11.32 6.91 -1.99
CA ILE A 103 -10.75 7.59 -3.16
C ILE A 103 -11.82 8.40 -3.89
N GLY A 104 -13.07 7.92 -3.93
CA GLY A 104 -14.19 8.67 -4.47
C GLY A 104 -14.42 10.00 -3.75
N SER A 105 -14.45 10.00 -2.42
CA SER A 105 -14.56 11.22 -1.60
C SER A 105 -13.38 12.16 -1.82
N LEU A 106 -12.17 11.62 -1.96
CA LEU A 106 -10.98 12.42 -2.30
C LEU A 106 -11.14 13.10 -3.65
N LEU A 107 -11.52 12.36 -4.69
CA LEU A 107 -11.70 12.86 -6.06
C LEU A 107 -12.83 13.89 -6.18
N ASP A 108 -13.91 13.70 -5.43
CA ASP A 108 -15.05 14.61 -5.34
C ASP A 108 -14.65 15.94 -4.71
N ALA A 109 -13.93 15.89 -3.58
CA ALA A 109 -13.46 17.07 -2.84
C ALA A 109 -12.52 17.99 -3.65
N ILE A 110 -11.79 17.42 -4.61
CA ILE A 110 -10.90 18.16 -5.53
C ILE A 110 -11.53 18.41 -6.90
N SER A 111 -12.74 17.87 -7.13
CA SER A 111 -13.55 18.05 -8.35
C SER A 111 -12.81 17.70 -9.64
N ILE A 112 -12.15 16.54 -9.71
CA ILE A 112 -11.50 16.10 -10.96
C ILE A 112 -12.52 15.50 -11.91
N VAL A 113 -12.71 16.18 -13.04
CA VAL A 113 -13.59 15.75 -14.13
C VAL A 113 -13.18 14.37 -14.65
N GLY A 114 -14.14 13.46 -14.77
CA GLY A 114 -13.99 12.15 -15.40
C GLY A 114 -13.29 11.07 -14.55
N LEU A 115 -12.47 11.43 -13.56
CA LEU A 115 -11.83 10.42 -12.70
C LEU A 115 -12.82 9.71 -11.77
N LEU A 116 -13.82 10.44 -11.25
CA LEU A 116 -14.86 9.85 -10.41
C LEU A 116 -15.73 8.86 -11.23
N ASP A 117 -16.11 9.24 -12.45
CA ASP A 117 -16.84 8.36 -13.37
C ASP A 117 -16.01 7.13 -13.75
N GLN A 118 -14.71 7.32 -14.02
CA GLN A 118 -13.80 6.22 -14.29
C GLN A 118 -13.69 5.28 -13.09
N LEU A 119 -13.59 5.78 -11.86
CA LEU A 119 -13.53 4.96 -10.64
C LEU A 119 -14.80 4.10 -10.45
N ASN A 120 -15.96 4.67 -10.78
CA ASN A 120 -17.26 4.00 -10.66
C ASN A 120 -17.58 3.08 -11.85
N GLY A 121 -16.91 3.26 -12.98
CA GLY A 121 -17.08 2.44 -14.19
C GLY A 121 -15.92 1.45 -14.40
N VAL A 122 -15.09 1.72 -15.41
CA VAL A 122 -14.02 0.80 -15.87
C VAL A 122 -12.83 0.67 -14.90
N GLY A 123 -12.71 1.57 -13.93
CA GLY A 123 -11.64 1.64 -12.94
C GLY A 123 -10.45 2.49 -13.35
N ILE A 124 -9.80 3.07 -12.35
CA ILE A 124 -8.55 3.83 -12.49
C ILE A 124 -7.41 2.82 -12.63
N TYR A 125 -6.67 2.92 -13.73
CA TYR A 125 -5.53 2.04 -14.01
C TYR A 125 -4.26 2.57 -13.33
N PHE A 126 -3.51 1.68 -12.69
CA PHE A 126 -2.16 1.93 -12.23
C PHE A 126 -1.22 0.89 -12.84
N SER A 127 -0.16 1.35 -13.50
CA SER A 127 0.86 0.48 -14.06
C SER A 127 1.71 -0.14 -12.96
N ASN A 128 1.96 0.60 -11.88
CA ASN A 128 2.72 0.14 -10.73
C ASN A 128 2.14 0.64 -9.41
N VAL A 129 2.20 -0.21 -8.40
CA VAL A 129 1.94 0.10 -6.99
C VAL A 129 3.09 -0.45 -6.16
N ASP A 130 3.73 0.40 -5.38
CA ASP A 130 4.84 0.04 -4.50
C ASP A 130 4.52 0.42 -3.06
N ALA A 131 4.98 -0.37 -2.10
CA ALA A 131 4.99 0.02 -0.69
C ALA A 131 6.22 -0.52 0.04
N ASP A 132 6.79 0.31 0.90
CA ASP A 132 7.83 -0.01 1.88
C ASP A 132 7.24 0.21 3.27
N PHE A 133 7.24 -0.84 4.09
CA PHE A 133 6.59 -0.82 5.40
C PHE A 133 7.37 -1.64 6.42
N ARG A 134 7.13 -1.35 7.70
CA ARG A 134 7.50 -2.25 8.81
C ARG A 134 6.23 -2.84 9.41
N LEU A 135 6.15 -4.16 9.42
CA LEU A 135 5.12 -4.88 10.15
C LEU A 135 5.66 -5.26 11.52
N THR A 136 4.93 -4.91 12.57
CA THR A 136 5.17 -5.33 13.95
C THR A 136 3.97 -6.14 14.43
N PRO A 137 4.05 -6.83 15.58
CA PRO A 137 2.88 -7.50 16.15
C PRO A 137 1.70 -6.57 16.47
N GLN A 138 1.95 -5.26 16.67
CA GLN A 138 0.93 -4.28 17.05
C GLN A 138 0.43 -3.41 15.88
N GLN A 139 1.31 -3.05 14.95
CA GLN A 139 1.03 -2.07 13.91
C GLN A 139 1.80 -2.34 12.60
N LEU A 140 1.24 -1.85 11.50
CA LEU A 140 1.94 -1.63 10.24
C LEU A 140 2.34 -0.16 10.17
N VAL A 141 3.64 0.09 10.00
CA VAL A 141 4.22 1.40 9.76
C VAL A 141 4.51 1.52 8.26
N LEU A 142 3.68 2.27 7.53
CA LEU A 142 3.84 2.49 6.10
C LEU A 142 4.82 3.66 5.91
N ARG A 143 6.08 3.35 5.59
CA ARG A 143 7.14 4.35 5.45
C ARG A 143 6.97 5.16 4.17
N SER A 144 6.63 4.46 3.08
CA SER A 144 6.33 5.07 1.80
C SER A 144 5.50 4.13 0.95
N SER A 145 4.61 4.68 0.13
CA SER A 145 3.95 3.95 -0.94
C SER A 145 3.61 4.87 -2.09
N SER A 146 3.47 4.29 -3.27
CA SER A 146 3.03 5.01 -4.46
C SER A 146 2.21 4.12 -5.37
N ALA A 147 1.20 4.69 -6.01
CA ALA A 147 0.50 4.10 -7.14
C ALA A 147 0.62 5.06 -8.33
N VAL A 148 1.14 4.59 -9.46
CA VAL A 148 1.38 5.40 -10.66
C VAL A 148 0.58 4.84 -11.83
N GLY A 149 -0.23 5.69 -12.45
CA GLY A 149 -1.03 5.39 -13.63
C GLY A 149 -0.89 6.49 -14.67
N PRO A 150 -1.55 6.39 -15.84
CA PRO A 150 -1.50 7.41 -16.88
C PRO A 150 -2.34 8.65 -16.56
N SER A 151 -3.40 8.51 -15.77
CA SER A 151 -4.30 9.63 -15.43
C SER A 151 -3.88 10.35 -14.16
N MET A 152 -3.30 9.63 -13.19
CA MET A 152 -2.95 10.16 -11.88
C MET A 152 -1.88 9.31 -11.18
N GLY A 153 -1.21 9.91 -10.21
CA GLY A 153 -0.41 9.23 -9.19
C GLY A 153 -0.95 9.50 -7.79
N ILE A 154 -0.70 8.56 -6.88
CA ILE A 154 -1.01 8.67 -5.46
C ILE A 154 0.25 8.28 -4.67
N SER A 155 0.53 9.00 -3.59
CA SER A 155 1.51 8.61 -2.58
C SER A 155 0.86 8.61 -1.20
N LEU A 156 1.27 7.67 -0.32
CA LEU A 156 0.72 7.52 1.03
C LEU A 156 1.79 7.01 1.99
N ASP A 157 1.78 7.54 3.20
CA ASP A 157 2.57 7.10 4.35
C ASP A 157 1.75 7.25 5.64
N GLY A 158 2.10 6.51 6.68
CA GLY A 158 1.39 6.57 7.96
C GLY A 158 1.39 5.27 8.76
N TYR A 159 0.38 5.11 9.61
CA TYR A 159 0.26 4.03 10.57
C TYR A 159 -1.07 3.31 10.43
N PHE A 160 -1.03 2.00 10.65
CA PHE A 160 -2.21 1.17 10.79
C PHE A 160 -2.07 0.27 12.02
N ASN A 161 -2.90 0.48 13.03
CA ASN A 161 -2.93 -0.35 14.22
C ASN A 161 -3.73 -1.63 13.94
N LEU A 162 -3.08 -2.79 14.10
CA LEU A 162 -3.67 -4.09 13.75
C LEU A 162 -4.77 -4.51 14.73
N ALA A 163 -4.65 -4.12 16.01
CA ALA A 163 -5.57 -4.52 17.06
C ALA A 163 -6.82 -3.64 17.09
N SER A 164 -6.66 -2.33 17.02
CA SER A 164 -7.78 -1.37 17.06
C SER A 164 -8.38 -1.10 15.67
N GLN A 165 -7.74 -1.59 14.60
CA GLN A 165 -8.11 -1.31 13.21
C GLN A 165 -8.24 0.20 12.92
N VAL A 166 -7.39 1.00 13.56
CA VAL A 166 -7.32 2.45 13.35
C VAL A 166 -6.20 2.78 12.37
N LEU A 167 -6.53 3.63 11.40
CA LEU A 167 -5.60 4.19 10.44
C LEU A 167 -5.34 5.67 10.75
N ASP A 168 -4.11 6.08 10.46
CA ASP A 168 -3.65 7.47 10.49
C ASP A 168 -2.65 7.62 9.35
N MET A 169 -3.16 8.07 8.21
CA MET A 169 -2.46 8.10 6.94
C MET A 169 -2.49 9.51 6.37
N GLN A 170 -1.42 9.88 5.68
CA GLN A 170 -1.34 11.10 4.91
C GLN A 170 -0.80 10.81 3.52
N GLY A 171 -1.21 11.61 2.53
CA GLY A 171 -0.89 11.34 1.15
C GLY A 171 -0.95 12.56 0.25
N VAL A 172 -0.52 12.34 -0.99
CA VAL A 172 -0.67 13.31 -2.09
C VAL A 172 -1.33 12.58 -3.24
N VAL A 173 -2.37 13.20 -3.81
CA VAL A 173 -2.92 12.80 -5.10
C VAL A 173 -2.51 13.81 -6.17
N SER A 174 -1.84 13.33 -7.21
CA SER A 174 -1.28 14.14 -8.29
C SER A 174 -1.90 13.73 -9.62
N PRO A 175 -2.87 14.49 -10.15
CA PRO A 175 -3.37 14.27 -11.50
C PRO A 175 -2.29 14.61 -12.52
N ILE A 176 -2.02 13.72 -13.48
CA ILE A 176 -0.85 13.85 -14.36
C ILE A 176 -0.99 15.02 -15.34
N TYR A 177 -2.20 15.42 -15.69
CA TYR A 177 -2.42 16.59 -16.54
C TYR A 177 -1.91 17.91 -15.93
N ILE A 178 -1.68 17.97 -14.62
CA ILE A 178 -1.07 19.14 -13.96
C ILE A 178 0.43 19.26 -14.33
N LEU A 179 1.09 18.14 -14.63
CA LEU A 179 2.53 18.09 -14.91
C LEU A 179 2.90 18.69 -16.27
N ASN A 180 1.93 18.82 -17.18
CA ASN A 180 2.18 19.40 -18.51
C ASN A 180 2.27 20.94 -18.50
N GLY A 181 2.03 21.60 -17.36
CA GLY A 181 2.02 23.06 -17.25
C GLY A 181 3.31 23.72 -16.75
N ILE A 182 4.22 22.98 -16.13
CA ILE A 182 5.45 23.51 -15.52
C ILE A 182 6.54 22.46 -15.72
N GLY A 183 7.62 22.82 -16.41
CA GLY A 183 8.64 21.90 -16.96
C GLY A 183 9.24 20.86 -16.00
N SER A 184 10.02 19.96 -16.61
CA SER A 184 10.60 18.68 -16.18
C SER A 184 11.39 18.59 -14.85
N LEU A 185 11.22 19.50 -13.89
CA LEU A 185 12.18 19.67 -12.79
C LEU A 185 11.92 18.90 -11.49
N PHE A 186 10.86 18.10 -11.35
CA PHE A 186 10.48 17.60 -10.00
C PHE A 186 10.08 16.13 -9.86
N SER A 187 10.35 15.26 -10.84
CA SER A 187 9.94 13.84 -10.77
C SER A 187 10.91 12.94 -10.00
N ARG A 188 11.03 13.13 -8.68
CA ARG A 188 11.50 12.02 -7.83
C ARG A 188 10.34 11.08 -7.54
N ARG A 189 10.49 9.81 -7.91
CA ARG A 189 9.51 8.76 -7.58
C ARG A 189 9.38 8.68 -6.05
N GLY A 190 8.15 8.72 -5.55
CA GLY A 190 7.86 8.60 -4.11
C GLY A 190 7.81 9.91 -3.33
N GLU A 191 8.27 11.05 -3.87
CA GLU A 191 8.23 12.34 -3.15
C GLU A 191 6.92 13.12 -3.34
N GLY A 192 5.97 12.63 -4.13
CA GLY A 192 4.73 13.33 -4.46
C GLY A 192 5.01 14.55 -5.34
N LEU A 193 4.47 14.53 -6.55
CA LEU A 193 4.50 15.69 -7.44
C LEU A 193 3.53 16.77 -6.90
N ILE A 194 3.47 17.91 -7.58
CA ILE A 194 2.37 18.88 -7.42
C ILE A 194 1.04 18.11 -7.35
N GLY A 195 0.24 18.37 -6.32
CA GLY A 195 -0.94 17.58 -6.04
C GLY A 195 -1.67 18.03 -4.77
N PHE A 196 -2.78 17.36 -4.51
CA PHE A 196 -3.64 17.64 -3.37
C PHE A 196 -3.24 16.78 -2.19
N ASN A 197 -2.88 17.42 -1.08
CA ASN A 197 -2.58 16.75 0.17
C ASN A 197 -3.89 16.26 0.79
N PHE A 198 -3.86 15.05 1.32
CA PHE A 198 -5.00 14.48 2.04
C PHE A 198 -4.55 13.71 3.27
N THR A 199 -5.46 13.57 4.23
CA THR A 199 -5.34 12.63 5.35
C THR A 199 -6.49 11.65 5.34
N VAL A 200 -6.23 10.46 5.87
CA VAL A 200 -7.23 9.43 6.13
C VAL A 200 -7.04 8.97 7.57
N GLU A 201 -8.04 9.16 8.41
CA GLU A 201 -7.95 8.90 9.86
C GLU A 201 -9.20 8.15 10.38
N GLY A 202 -9.04 7.37 11.44
CA GLY A 202 -10.14 6.73 12.16
C GLY A 202 -10.21 5.21 11.97
N GLN A 203 -11.38 4.60 12.18
CA GLN A 203 -11.54 3.15 12.02
C GLN A 203 -11.59 2.79 10.53
N THR A 204 -11.01 1.64 10.15
CA THR A 204 -11.07 1.13 8.76
C THR A 204 -12.51 0.94 8.25
N SER A 205 -13.46 0.70 9.14
CA SER A 205 -14.90 0.57 8.83
C SER A 205 -15.57 1.91 8.48
N ALA A 206 -15.04 3.03 8.99
CA ALA A 206 -15.59 4.37 8.81
C ALA A 206 -14.46 5.43 8.82
N PRO A 207 -13.57 5.42 7.81
CA PRO A 207 -12.47 6.36 7.73
C PRO A 207 -12.98 7.78 7.43
N ARG A 208 -12.36 8.79 8.04
CA ARG A 208 -12.55 10.20 7.71
C ARG A 208 -11.47 10.64 6.75
N VAL A 209 -11.86 11.30 5.68
CA VAL A 209 -10.96 11.88 4.68
C VAL A 209 -10.99 13.39 4.79
N ALA A 210 -9.82 14.02 4.90
CA ALA A 210 -9.68 15.47 4.81
C ALA A 210 -8.71 15.81 3.68
N VAL A 211 -8.99 16.90 2.96
CA VAL A 211 -8.21 17.33 1.80
C VAL A 211 -7.86 18.80 1.94
N ASN A 212 -6.62 19.16 1.64
CA ASN A 212 -6.20 20.55 1.52
C ASN A 212 -6.08 20.93 0.02
N PRO A 213 -7.12 21.52 -0.59
CA PRO A 213 -7.10 21.83 -2.02
C PRO A 213 -6.04 22.88 -2.40
N LEU A 214 -5.62 23.72 -1.45
CA LEU A 214 -4.64 24.79 -1.70
C LEU A 214 -3.19 24.26 -1.81
N SER A 215 -2.93 23.00 -1.44
CA SER A 215 -1.59 22.43 -1.51
C SER A 215 -1.04 22.32 -2.94
N VAL A 216 -1.92 22.30 -3.95
CA VAL A 216 -1.52 22.27 -5.36
C VAL A 216 -0.71 23.51 -5.76
N PHE A 217 -0.90 24.63 -5.05
CA PHE A 217 -0.21 25.89 -5.32
C PHE A 217 1.06 26.08 -4.48
N THR A 218 1.38 25.13 -3.60
CA THR A 218 2.57 25.23 -2.73
C THR A 218 3.79 24.70 -3.47
N PRO A 219 4.82 25.53 -3.76
CA PRO A 219 6.04 25.06 -4.40
C PRO A 219 6.74 24.00 -3.54
N GLY A 220 7.34 22.98 -4.16
CA GLY A 220 7.86 21.79 -3.48
C GLY A 220 8.79 22.05 -2.29
N MET A 221 9.54 23.15 -2.31
CA MET A 221 10.45 23.55 -1.23
C MET A 221 9.77 23.97 0.09
N PHE A 222 8.47 24.30 0.07
CA PHE A 222 7.71 24.74 1.26
C PHE A 222 6.70 23.70 1.77
N ARG A 223 6.60 22.56 1.08
CA ARG A 223 5.56 21.55 1.34
C ARG A 223 5.78 20.78 2.65
N ASP A 224 7.02 20.62 3.06
CA ASP A 224 7.39 19.90 4.29
C ASP A 224 7.02 20.69 5.57
N ILE A 225 6.65 21.96 5.44
CA ILE A 225 6.22 22.79 6.57
C ILE A 225 4.78 22.43 6.99
N PHE A 226 3.96 21.93 6.06
CA PHE A 226 2.54 21.61 6.29
C PHE A 226 2.25 20.11 6.38
N ARG A 227 3.24 19.26 6.11
CA ARG A 227 3.15 17.81 6.26
C ARG A 227 3.91 17.38 7.49
N ARG A 228 3.35 16.43 8.24
CA ARG A 228 4.09 15.73 9.29
C ARG A 228 5.18 14.87 8.64
N ALA A 229 6.30 14.71 9.34
CA ALA A 229 7.40 13.88 8.86
C ALA A 229 6.93 12.43 8.62
N PRO A 230 7.54 11.71 7.67
CA PRO A 230 7.26 10.30 7.47
C PRO A 230 7.46 9.49 8.76
N PRO A 231 6.72 8.39 8.95
CA PRO A 231 6.81 7.56 10.15
C PRO A 231 8.22 7.07 10.50
N ASP A 232 8.59 7.17 11.78
CA ASP A 232 9.78 6.51 12.33
C ASP A 232 9.38 5.13 12.89
N PRO A 233 9.92 4.02 12.38
CA PRO A 233 9.61 2.68 12.87
C PRO A 233 9.99 2.42 14.34
N GLY A 234 10.74 3.32 14.99
CA GLY A 234 11.07 3.24 16.41
C GLY A 234 10.01 3.82 17.37
N GLN A 235 8.97 4.49 16.85
CA GLN A 235 7.99 5.20 17.68
C GLN A 235 6.57 4.58 17.57
N PRO A 236 5.84 4.43 18.69
CA PRO A 236 4.44 4.03 18.65
C PRO A 236 3.58 5.13 18.00
N SER A 237 2.47 4.74 17.38
CA SER A 237 1.42 5.68 16.95
C SER A 237 0.97 6.54 18.14
N GLN A 238 1.02 7.86 18.00
CA GLN A 238 0.50 8.81 19.00
C GLN A 238 -1.03 8.83 19.00
#